data_AF-A0A5N7ZHJ9-F1
#
_entry.id   AF-A0A5N7ZHJ9-F1
#
_cell.length_a   1.000
_cell.length_b   1.000
_cell.length_c   1.000
_cell.angle_alpha   90.00
_cell.angle_beta   90.00
_cell.angle_gamma   90.00
#
_symmetry.space_group_name_H-M   'P 1'
#
loop_
_entity.id
_entity.type
_entity.pdbx_description
1 polymer ?
#
loop_
_entity_poly.entity_id
_entity_poly.type
_entity_poly.pdbx_seq_one_letter_code
_entity_poly.pdbx_strand_id
1 'polypeptide(L)' 'MNNQSDRQAALDYHEYPTPGKISVMASKPLVNQRDLALAYSPGVAAACEEIVADPANVFRYTARGNLVGVITNGTAVL' A
#
# COMPACT_ATOMS: atom_id res chain seq x y z
N MET A 1 33.20 15.83 -2.57
CA MET A 1 32.29 14.87 -1.91
C MET A 1 32.86 13.50 -2.16
N ASN A 2 33.13 12.72 -1.12
CA ASN A 2 33.90 11.48 -1.24
C ASN A 2 32.97 10.36 -1.71
N ASN A 3 32.99 10.03 -3.01
CA ASN A 3 32.04 9.11 -3.66
C ASN A 3 31.89 7.73 -2.98
N GLN A 4 32.90 7.26 -2.25
CA GLN A 4 32.83 5.96 -1.57
C GLN A 4 31.97 5.97 -0.31
N SER A 5 31.96 7.06 0.46
CA SER A 5 31.10 7.16 1.65
C SER A 5 29.64 7.24 1.27
N ASP A 6 29.33 7.99 0.21
CA ASP A 6 27.95 8.20 -0.25
C ASP A 6 27.37 6.92 -0.85
N ARG A 7 28.21 6.13 -1.52
CA ARG A 7 27.83 4.82 -2.03
C ARG A 7 27.48 3.85 -0.89
N GLN A 8 28.31 3.77 0.15
CA GLN A 8 28.02 2.86 1.27
C GLN A 8 26.76 3.30 2.02
N ALA A 9 26.59 4.61 2.27
CA ALA A 9 25.39 5.14 2.90
C ALA A 9 24.12 4.82 2.11
N ALA A 10 24.17 4.89 0.77
CA ALA A 10 23.05 4.51 -0.08
C ALA A 10 22.71 3.01 0.04
N LEU A 11 23.72 2.13 0.15
CA LEU A 11 23.47 0.70 0.36
C LEU A 11 22.86 0.43 1.73
N ASP A 12 23.47 0.97 2.79
CA ASP A 12 23.00 0.78 4.17
C ASP A 12 21.56 1.28 4.33
N TYR A 13 21.22 2.43 3.72
CA TYR A 13 19.87 2.98 3.70
C TYR A 13 18.82 2.06 3.06
N HIS A 14 19.19 1.28 2.04
CA HIS A 14 18.27 0.35 1.38
C HIS A 14 18.25 -1.05 2.03
N GLU A 15 19.21 -1.38 2.88
CA GLU A 15 19.38 -2.71 3.48
C GLU A 15 18.88 -2.78 4.94
N TYR A 16 19.19 -1.76 5.75
CA TYR A 16 18.95 -1.79 7.20
C TYR A 16 17.98 -0.72 7.68
N PRO A 17 17.22 -1.00 8.77
CA PRO A 17 17.09 -2.28 9.47
C PRO A 17 16.19 -3.28 8.74
N THR A 18 15.50 -2.86 7.68
CA THR A 18 14.63 -3.73 6.88
C THR A 18 14.83 -3.36 5.41
N PRO A 19 15.13 -4.33 4.53
CA PRO A 19 15.40 -4.03 3.13
C PRO A 19 14.22 -3.41 2.38
N GLY A 20 14.53 -2.48 1.49
CA GLY A 20 13.56 -1.81 0.63
C GLY A 20 13.02 -0.50 1.21
N LYS A 21 12.08 0.12 0.47
CA LYS A 21 11.55 1.47 0.79
C LYS A 21 10.04 1.55 0.91
N ILE A 22 9.34 0.46 0.60
CA ILE A 22 7.88 0.44 0.59
C ILE A 22 7.37 -0.34 1.80
N SER A 23 6.25 0.12 2.35
CA SER A 23 5.49 -0.60 3.37
C SER A 23 4.00 -0.45 3.10
N VAL A 24 3.21 -1.40 3.58
CA VAL A 24 1.74 -1.35 3.52
C VAL A 24 1.23 -1.33 4.94
N MET A 25 0.41 -0.33 5.26
CA MET A 25 -0.18 -0.15 6.59
C MET A 25 -1.69 0.00 6.48
N ALA A 26 -2.41 -0.53 7.46
CA ALA A 26 -3.85 -0.35 7.55
C ALA A 26 -4.19 1.13 7.78
N SER A 27 -5.17 1.63 7.02
CA SER A 27 -5.65 3.03 7.14
C SER A 27 -6.73 3.20 8.22
N LYS A 28 -7.23 2.09 8.79
CA LYS A 28 -8.25 2.04 9.84
C LYS A 28 -7.72 1.22 11.03
N PRO A 29 -8.14 1.53 12.27
CA PRO A 29 -7.81 0.70 13.43
C PRO A 29 -8.31 -0.74 13.25
N LEU A 30 -7.52 -1.69 13.74
CA LEU A 30 -7.82 -3.13 13.75
C LEU A 30 -7.53 -3.71 15.14
N VAL A 31 -8.00 -3.03 16.20
CA VAL A 31 -7.53 -3.26 17.57
C VAL A 31 -8.41 -4.23 18.36
N ASN A 32 -9.60 -4.54 17.87
CA ASN A 32 -10.56 -5.40 18.55
C ASN A 32 -11.40 -6.25 17.57
N GLN A 33 -12.22 -7.15 18.11
CA GLN A 33 -13.07 -8.06 17.32
C GLN A 33 -14.07 -7.32 16.42
N ARG A 34 -14.63 -6.19 16.88
CA ARG A 34 -15.56 -5.40 16.09
C ARG A 34 -14.86 -4.78 14.89
N ASP A 35 -13.65 -4.26 15.06
CA ASP A 35 -12.86 -3.69 13.96
C ASP A 35 -12.56 -4.77 12.90
N LEU A 36 -12.19 -5.97 13.33
CA LEU A 36 -11.96 -7.10 12.43
C LEU A 36 -13.24 -7.52 11.70
N ALA A 37 -14.38 -7.57 12.39
CA ALA A 37 -15.66 -7.90 11.79
C ALA A 37 -16.14 -6.85 10.76
N LEU A 38 -15.71 -5.59 10.89
CA LEU A 38 -15.98 -4.53 9.91
C LEU A 38 -15.00 -4.57 8.73
N ALA A 39 -13.71 -4.79 9.00
CA ALA A 39 -12.67 -4.83 7.99
C ALA A 39 -12.71 -6.08 7.10
N TYR A 40 -13.29 -7.17 7.63
CA TYR A 40 -13.41 -8.44 6.95
C TYR A 40 -14.84 -8.99 7.08
N SER A 41 -15.01 -10.31 7.02
CA SER A 41 -16.31 -10.95 7.17
C SER A 41 -16.87 -10.75 8.58
N PRO A 42 -18.17 -10.42 8.72
CA PRO A 42 -19.17 -10.22 7.65
C PRO A 42 -19.23 -8.79 7.07
N GLY A 43 -18.64 -7.79 7.71
CA GLY A 43 -18.85 -6.37 7.39
C GLY A 43 -18.37 -5.91 6.01
N VAL A 44 -17.32 -6.52 5.47
CA VAL A 44 -16.79 -6.21 4.12
C VAL A 44 -17.83 -6.42 3.02
N ALA A 45 -18.82 -7.30 3.24
CA ALA A 45 -19.86 -7.63 2.26
C ALA A 45 -20.65 -6.39 1.82
N ALA A 46 -20.94 -5.46 2.72
CA ALA A 46 -21.71 -4.25 2.40
C ALA A 46 -20.99 -3.38 1.36
N ALA A 47 -19.67 -3.19 1.48
CA ALA A 47 -18.88 -2.46 0.49
C ALA A 47 -18.86 -3.18 -0.87
N CYS A 48 -18.81 -4.52 -0.87
CA CYS A 48 -18.87 -5.32 -2.09
C CYS A 48 -20.22 -5.20 -2.80
N GLU A 49 -21.33 -5.34 -2.06
CA GLU A 49 -22.70 -5.23 -2.59
C GLU A 49 -22.95 -3.86 -3.22
N GLU A 50 -22.50 -2.79 -2.57
CA GLU A 50 -22.59 -1.42 -3.10
C GLU A 50 -21.78 -1.22 -4.39
N ILE A 51 -20.62 -1.88 -4.53
CA ILE A 51 -19.81 -1.84 -5.76
C ILE A 51 -20.42 -2.68 -6.88
N VAL A 52 -21.08 -3.80 -6.53
CA VAL A 52 -21.84 -4.60 -7.50
C VAL A 52 -23.04 -3.83 -8.03
N ALA A 53 -23.76 -3.12 -7.15
CA ALA A 53 -24.91 -2.29 -7.52
C ALA A 53 -24.50 -1.06 -8.36
N ASP A 54 -23.40 -0.39 -8.00
CA ASP A 54 -22.82 0.71 -8.77
C ASP A 54 -21.27 0.62 -8.77
N PRO A 55 -20.65 0.27 -9.92
CA PRO A 55 -19.20 0.18 -10.04
C PRO A 55 -18.44 1.47 -9.70
N ALA A 56 -19.08 2.65 -9.79
CA ALA A 56 -18.44 3.91 -9.42
C ALA A 56 -18.13 4.01 -7.91
N ASN A 57 -18.85 3.26 -7.07
CA ASN A 57 -18.61 3.21 -5.63
C ASN A 57 -17.21 2.67 -5.25
N VAL A 58 -16.49 2.03 -6.20
CA VAL A 58 -15.09 1.63 -5.99
C VAL A 58 -14.20 2.79 -5.58
N PHE A 59 -14.48 4.02 -6.04
CA PHE A 59 -13.72 5.21 -5.67
C PHE A 59 -14.04 5.72 -4.26
N ARG A 60 -15.20 5.34 -3.71
CA ARG A 60 -15.66 5.73 -2.37
C ARG A 60 -15.20 4.74 -1.30
N TYR A 61 -15.28 3.44 -1.59
CA TYR A 61 -15.10 2.38 -0.58
C TYR A 61 -13.77 1.63 -0.69
N THR A 62 -12.86 2.03 -1.59
CA THR A 62 -11.53 1.42 -1.72
C THR A 62 -10.43 2.48 -1.82
N ALA A 63 -9.17 2.04 -1.77
CA ALA A 63 -8.03 2.91 -1.99
C ALA A 63 -7.88 3.40 -3.45
N ARG A 64 -8.71 2.93 -4.39
CA ARG A 64 -8.55 3.17 -5.83
C ARG A 64 -8.51 4.66 -6.21
N GLY A 65 -9.24 5.51 -5.49
CA GLY A 65 -9.25 6.96 -5.76
C GLY A 65 -7.92 7.67 -5.51
N ASN A 66 -7.02 7.07 -4.72
CA ASN A 66 -5.72 7.64 -4.37
C ASN A 66 -4.53 6.73 -4.71
N LEU A 67 -4.77 5.53 -5.24
CA LEU A 67 -3.73 4.56 -5.56
C LEU A 67 -3.17 4.82 -6.97
N VAL A 68 -1.86 5.08 -7.07
CA VAL A 68 -1.14 5.24 -8.33
C VAL A 68 -0.20 4.06 -8.55
N GLY A 69 -0.30 3.40 -9.70
CA GLY A 69 0.59 2.31 -10.09
C GLY A 69 1.84 2.84 -10.80
N VAL A 70 3.03 2.51 -10.29
CA VAL A 70 4.30 2.74 -10.98
C VAL A 70 4.69 1.46 -11.71
N ILE A 71 4.50 1.43 -13.03
CA ILE A 71 4.74 0.26 -13.89
C ILE A 71 5.97 0.52 -14.76
N THR A 72 6.95 -0.38 -14.73
CA THR A 72 8.17 -0.31 -15.54
C THR A 72 8.53 -1.69 -16.08
N ASN A 73 9.11 -1.74 -17.28
CA ASN A 73 9.66 -2.96 -17.88
C ASN A 73 11.19 -3.07 -17.68
N GLY A 74 11.82 -2.10 -17.00
CA GLY A 74 13.24 -2.11 -16.68
C GLY A 74 14.21 -1.91 -17.85
N THR A 75 13.74 -1.62 -19.06
CA THR A 75 14.61 -1.54 -20.26
C THR A 75 15.51 -0.30 -20.30
N ALA A 76 15.15 0.75 -19.55
CA ALA A 76 15.92 1.97 -19.40
C ALA A 76 15.82 2.47 -17.96
N VAL A 77 16.49 1.77 -17.05
CA VAL A 77 16.71 2.25 -15.68
C VAL A 77 18.02 3.03 -15.69
N LEU A 78 17.95 4.27 -15.18
CA LEU A 78 19.03 5.27 -15.11
C LEU A 78 20.45 4.69 -15.04
#